data_AF-A0ABD0YKU2-F1
#
_entry.id   AF-A0ABD0YKU2-F1
#
_cell.length_a   1.000
_cell.length_b   1.000
_cell.length_c   1.000
_cell.angle_alpha   90.00
_cell.angle_beta   90.00
_cell.angle_gamma   90.00
#
_symmetry.space_group_name_H-M   'P 1'
#
loop_
_entity.id
_entity.type
_entity.pdbx_description
1 polymer ?
#
loop_
_entity_poly.entity_id
_entity_poly.type
_entity_poly.pdbx_seq_one_letter_code
_entity_poly.pdbx_strand_id
1 'polypeptide(L)'
;MLTLYYVAATWIQSWKLSSTLAKLKSVIQKDGSLVVHQKLPPYIFLSGTVPQQIFEVDSVLSKQCSNHSIAKIRDLLWFSENKKMVSIFPKQHLDISGWVSVIPGRTHLPVQIKNKKKAIASSDKLFVLLEADYNTCQFRSSYRSIEIENYGVPVAWHTAVVMSILLETDEMNLASLCVAFQNNVTLENGIQIIRIECKYFQLWFCIIFCVCEIQFLKSAL
;
A
#
# COMPACT_ATOMS: atom_id res chain seq x y z
N MET A 1 -35.82 -0.82 16.20
CA MET A 1 -35.00 -1.95 15.69
C MET A 1 -33.80 -1.46 14.87
N LEU A 2 -33.97 -0.67 13.81
CA LEU A 2 -32.87 -0.26 12.91
C LEU A 2 -31.76 0.58 13.59
N THR A 3 -32.13 1.41 14.57
CA THR A 3 -31.19 2.21 15.37
C THR A 3 -30.27 1.35 16.24
N LEU A 4 -30.78 0.28 16.88
CA LEU A 4 -29.98 -0.65 17.68
C LEU A 4 -28.98 -1.42 16.82
N TYR A 5 -29.39 -1.85 15.62
CA TYR A 5 -28.47 -2.49 14.68
C TYR A 5 -27.36 -1.55 14.20
N TYR A 6 -27.69 -0.29 13.92
CA TYR A 6 -26.71 0.71 13.54
C TYR A 6 -25.71 1.00 14.67
N VAL A 7 -26.20 1.14 15.91
CA VAL A 7 -25.35 1.34 17.10
C VAL A 7 -24.44 0.13 17.32
N ALA A 8 -24.95 -1.10 17.16
CA ALA A 8 -24.14 -2.31 17.26
C ALA A 8 -23.06 -2.37 16.15
N ALA A 9 -23.42 -2.05 14.91
CA ALA A 9 -22.49 -2.05 13.79
C ALA A 9 -21.36 -1.01 13.95
N THR A 10 -21.71 0.22 14.34
CA THR A 10 -20.73 1.30 14.59
C THR A 10 -19.83 0.99 15.79
N TRP A 11 -20.37 0.35 16.83
CA TRP A 11 -19.59 -0.14 17.96
C TRP A 11 -18.55 -1.18 17.49
N ILE A 12 -18.97 -2.19 16.72
CA ILE A 12 -18.08 -3.23 16.22
C ILE A 12 -16.99 -2.63 15.32
N GLN A 13 -17.34 -1.69 14.44
CA GLN A 13 -16.36 -0.99 13.60
C GLN A 13 -15.34 -0.20 14.43
N SER A 14 -15.81 0.54 15.43
CA SER A 14 -14.93 1.30 16.33
C SER A 14 -14.00 0.37 17.12
N TRP A 15 -14.52 -0.76 17.60
CA TRP A 15 -13.71 -1.76 18.31
C TRP A 15 -12.63 -2.38 17.41
N LYS A 16 -12.97 -2.75 16.17
CA LYS A 16 -12.01 -3.26 15.18
C LYS A 16 -10.88 -2.26 14.91
N LEU A 17 -11.23 -0.98 14.77
CA LEU A 17 -10.28 0.09 14.54
C LEU A 17 -9.32 0.27 15.73
N SER A 18 -9.87 0.39 16.94
CA SER A 18 -9.07 0.52 18.17
C SER A 18 -8.16 -0.69 18.41
N SER A 19 -8.64 -1.90 18.16
CA SER A 19 -7.85 -3.13 18.26
C SER A 19 -6.69 -3.16 17.26
N THR A 20 -6.94 -2.75 16.01
CA THR A 20 -5.91 -2.67 14.96
C THR A 20 -4.86 -1.61 15.32
N LEU A 21 -5.29 -0.45 15.81
CA LEU A 21 -4.41 0.62 16.26
C LEU A 21 -3.51 0.19 17.42
N ALA A 22 -4.06 -0.50 18.43
CA ALA A 22 -3.28 -1.01 19.55
C ALA A 22 -2.20 -2.02 19.11
N LYS A 23 -2.53 -2.92 18.18
CA LYS A 23 -1.58 -3.86 17.59
C LYS A 23 -0.49 -3.15 16.80
N LEU A 24 -0.87 -2.16 15.98
CA LEU A 24 0.07 -1.34 15.21
C LEU A 24 1.08 -0.63 16.13
N LYS A 25 0.58 0.06 17.17
CA LYS A 25 1.43 0.74 18.17
C LYS A 25 2.42 -0.22 18.82
N SER A 26 1.97 -1.40 19.23
CA SER A 26 2.82 -2.42 19.85
C SER A 26 3.94 -2.90 18.91
N VAL A 27 3.65 -3.04 17.60
CA VAL A 27 4.66 -3.44 16.61
C VAL A 27 5.66 -2.30 16.37
N ILE A 28 5.18 -1.06 16.22
CA ILE A 28 6.04 0.12 15.99
C ILE A 28 6.97 0.37 17.18
N GLN A 29 6.45 0.27 18.42
CA GLN A 29 7.24 0.45 19.64
C GLN A 29 8.37 -0.58 19.78
N LYS A 30 8.20 -1.77 19.22
CA LYS A 30 9.22 -2.84 19.22
C LYS A 30 10.18 -2.77 18.04
N ASP A 31 10.13 -1.68 17.26
CA ASP A 31 10.88 -1.49 16.02
C ASP A 31 10.62 -2.61 14.99
N GLY A 32 9.34 -2.93 14.80
CA GLY A 32 8.86 -3.87 13.80
C GLY A 32 8.14 -3.19 12.63
N SER A 33 7.91 -3.98 11.58
CA SER A 33 7.06 -3.62 10.44
C SER A 33 5.74 -4.40 10.52
N LEU A 34 4.62 -3.70 10.39
CA LEU A 34 3.30 -4.29 10.22
C LEU A 34 3.04 -4.51 8.74
N VAL A 35 2.65 -5.72 8.36
CA VAL A 35 2.32 -6.07 6.98
C VAL A 35 0.92 -6.64 6.92
N VAL A 36 0.10 -6.09 6.04
CA VAL A 36 -1.15 -6.68 5.60
C VAL A 36 -0.97 -7.18 4.18
N HIS A 37 -1.19 -8.46 3.95
CA HIS A 37 -0.97 -9.11 2.66
C HIS A 37 -2.21 -9.88 2.24
N GLN A 38 -2.55 -9.78 0.96
CA GLN A 38 -3.57 -10.58 0.29
C GLN A 38 -2.90 -11.52 -0.72
N LYS A 39 -3.16 -12.82 -0.58
CA LYS A 39 -2.79 -13.80 -1.60
C LYS A 39 -3.80 -13.69 -2.74
N LEU A 40 -3.29 -13.38 -3.93
CA LEU A 40 -4.08 -13.41 -5.16
C LEU A 40 -4.00 -14.79 -5.79
N PRO A 41 -5.09 -15.29 -6.40
CA PRO A 41 -5.01 -16.49 -7.21
C PRO A 41 -4.07 -16.24 -8.41
N PRO A 42 -3.34 -17.26 -8.89
CA PRO A 42 -2.48 -17.11 -10.05
C PRO A 42 -3.34 -16.71 -11.26
N TYR A 43 -2.98 -15.60 -11.92
CA TYR A 43 -3.56 -15.22 -13.19
C TYR A 43 -2.80 -15.89 -14.34
N ILE A 44 -3.52 -16.34 -15.36
CA ILE A 44 -2.95 -16.85 -16.60
C ILE A 44 -3.09 -15.75 -17.64
N PHE A 45 -1.98 -15.16 -18.08
CA PHE A 45 -1.99 -14.29 -19.25
C PHE A 45 -2.09 -15.15 -20.51
N LEU A 46 -3.28 -15.17 -21.13
CA LEU A 46 -3.47 -15.72 -22.47
C LEU A 46 -3.13 -14.63 -23.51
N SER A 47 -1.84 -14.48 -23.79
CA SER A 47 -1.36 -13.65 -24.90
C SER A 47 -0.84 -14.57 -26.01
N GLY A 48 -1.72 -14.98 -26.93
CA GLY A 48 -1.40 -15.94 -27.98
C GLY A 48 -1.23 -17.40 -27.48
N THR A 49 -0.69 -18.27 -28.35
CA THR A 49 -0.60 -19.74 -28.16
C THR A 49 0.39 -20.19 -27.07
N VAL A 50 1.02 -19.29 -26.32
CA VAL A 50 1.97 -19.63 -25.26
C VAL A 50 1.48 -19.04 -23.94
N PRO A 51 1.04 -19.84 -22.96
CA PRO A 51 0.74 -19.33 -21.63
C PRO A 51 2.04 -18.88 -20.97
N GLN A 52 2.21 -17.57 -20.78
CA GLN A 52 3.38 -17.02 -20.10
C GLN A 52 3.03 -16.59 -18.67
N GLN A 53 3.83 -17.13 -17.75
CA GLN A 53 4.02 -16.76 -16.35
C GLN A 53 2.81 -16.87 -15.39
N ILE A 54 2.87 -17.91 -14.56
CA ILE A 54 2.15 -17.99 -13.29
C ILE A 54 2.80 -16.96 -12.36
N PHE A 55 2.10 -15.86 -12.09
CA PHE A 55 2.56 -14.90 -11.10
C PHE A 55 2.03 -15.29 -9.72
N GLU A 56 2.85 -15.99 -8.94
CA GLU A 56 2.50 -16.33 -7.57
C GLU A 56 3.02 -15.26 -6.62
N VAL A 57 2.12 -14.40 -6.13
CA VAL A 57 2.43 -13.47 -5.05
C VAL A 57 2.38 -14.23 -3.72
N ASP A 58 3.37 -15.09 -3.47
CA ASP A 58 3.36 -15.97 -2.28
C ASP A 58 4.12 -15.39 -1.07
N SER A 59 5.01 -14.41 -1.30
CA SER A 59 5.85 -13.85 -0.25
C SER A 59 5.20 -12.66 0.46
N VAL A 60 5.09 -12.76 1.78
CA VAL A 60 4.72 -11.66 2.68
C VAL A 60 5.75 -10.53 2.64
N LEU A 61 7.02 -10.87 2.42
CA LEU A 61 8.15 -9.95 2.41
C LEU A 61 8.34 -9.32 1.04
N SER A 62 8.57 -8.01 0.98
CA SER A 62 8.79 -7.31 -0.29
C SER A 62 10.21 -7.50 -0.78
N LYS A 63 10.36 -7.86 -2.07
CA LYS A 63 11.66 -7.94 -2.76
C LYS A 63 12.31 -6.57 -2.93
N GLN A 64 11.55 -5.48 -2.79
CA GLN A 64 12.05 -4.10 -2.83
C GLN A 64 12.80 -3.70 -1.55
N CYS A 65 12.81 -4.56 -0.53
CA CYS A 65 13.47 -4.27 0.74
C CYS A 65 14.87 -4.85 0.79
N SER A 66 15.83 -4.04 1.21
CA SER A 66 17.24 -4.44 1.29
C SER A 66 17.46 -5.55 2.33
N ASN A 67 16.68 -5.55 3.41
CA ASN A 67 16.79 -6.52 4.50
C ASN A 67 15.73 -7.64 4.47
N HIS A 68 15.09 -7.89 3.33
CA HIS A 68 14.03 -8.90 3.22
C HIS A 68 14.49 -10.31 3.61
N SER A 69 15.76 -10.67 3.42
CA SER A 69 16.33 -11.98 3.75
C SER A 69 16.51 -12.20 5.26
N ILE A 70 16.65 -11.12 6.03
CA ILE A 70 16.89 -11.16 7.48
C ILE A 70 15.57 -11.11 8.25
N ALA A 71 14.59 -10.39 7.68
CA ALA A 71 13.29 -10.16 8.27
C ALA A 71 12.48 -11.46 8.42
N LYS A 72 11.96 -11.71 9.63
CA LYS A 72 11.13 -12.87 9.94
C LYS A 72 9.76 -12.44 10.45
N ILE A 73 8.75 -13.23 10.09
CA ILE A 73 7.41 -13.10 10.65
C ILE A 73 7.46 -13.53 12.11
N ARG A 74 6.98 -12.69 13.02
CA ARG A 74 6.93 -13.00 14.45
C ARG A 74 5.51 -13.34 14.89
N ASP A 75 4.55 -12.45 14.64
CA ASP A 75 3.18 -12.60 15.13
C ASP A 75 2.18 -12.57 13.98
N LEU A 76 1.19 -13.47 14.04
CA LEU A 76 -0.02 -13.38 13.22
C LEU A 76 -1.07 -12.58 13.98
N LEU A 77 -1.37 -11.38 13.51
CA LEU A 77 -2.25 -10.44 14.19
C LEU A 77 -3.71 -10.56 13.77
N TRP A 78 -3.95 -10.98 12.53
CA TRP A 78 -5.27 -11.24 11.98
C TRP A 78 -5.17 -12.09 10.72
N PHE A 79 -6.20 -12.91 10.46
CA PHE A 79 -6.32 -13.74 9.27
C PHE A 79 -7.79 -13.83 8.86
N SER A 80 -8.07 -13.74 7.56
CA SER A 80 -9.39 -13.99 7.00
C SER A 80 -9.26 -14.40 5.53
N GLU A 81 -9.81 -15.55 5.17
CA GLU A 81 -9.80 -16.10 3.82
C GLU A 81 -8.40 -16.07 3.19
N ASN A 82 -8.13 -15.12 2.30
CA ASN A 82 -6.87 -14.94 1.58
C ASN A 82 -6.02 -13.75 2.10
N LYS A 83 -6.44 -13.10 3.20
CA LYS A 83 -5.76 -11.94 3.78
C LYS A 83 -5.19 -12.27 5.14
N LYS A 84 -3.99 -11.75 5.40
CA LYS A 84 -3.30 -11.88 6.68
C LYS A 84 -2.64 -10.58 7.08
N MET A 85 -2.66 -10.29 8.38
CA MET A 85 -1.93 -9.20 8.99
C MET A 85 -0.90 -9.79 9.93
N VAL A 86 0.36 -9.47 9.72
CA VAL A 86 1.49 -10.02 10.48
C VAL A 86 2.46 -8.94 10.93
N SER A 87 3.20 -9.23 11.99
CA SER A 87 4.35 -8.45 12.42
C SER A 87 5.64 -9.06 11.88
N ILE A 88 6.55 -8.20 11.42
CA ILE A 88 7.84 -8.58 10.84
C ILE A 88 8.95 -7.87 11.61
N PHE A 89 9.99 -8.62 11.98
CA PHE A 89 11.16 -8.12 12.70
C PHE A 89 12.47 -8.63 12.07
N PRO A 90 13.53 -7.80 11.99
CA PRO A 90 13.55 -6.36 12.32
C PRO A 90 12.73 -5.53 11.33
N LYS A 91 12.50 -4.24 11.65
CA LYS A 91 11.83 -3.29 10.76
C LYS A 91 12.42 -3.32 9.36
N GLN A 92 11.57 -3.32 8.34
CA GLN A 92 12.03 -3.43 6.96
C GLN A 92 12.47 -2.07 6.38
N HIS A 93 13.55 -2.09 5.60
CA HIS A 93 14.11 -0.92 4.91
C HIS A 93 13.79 -0.97 3.43
N LEU A 94 13.16 0.09 2.93
CA LEU A 94 12.82 0.23 1.51
C LEU A 94 13.91 1.04 0.81
N ASP A 95 14.46 0.49 -0.27
CA ASP A 95 15.29 1.28 -1.19
C ASP A 95 14.37 2.01 -2.18
N ILE A 96 14.52 3.33 -2.22
CA ILE A 96 13.75 4.21 -3.10
C ILE A 96 14.56 4.77 -4.27
N SER A 97 15.77 4.24 -4.49
CA SER A 97 16.53 4.55 -5.69
C SER A 97 15.67 4.24 -6.94
N GLY A 98 15.54 5.22 -7.85
CA GLY A 98 14.73 5.09 -9.06
C GLY A 98 13.22 5.29 -8.90
N TRP A 99 12.75 5.70 -7.72
CA TRP A 99 11.33 6.04 -7.53
C TRP A 99 11.02 7.42 -8.09
N VAL A 100 9.80 7.57 -8.63
CA VAL A 100 9.31 8.84 -9.17
C VAL A 100 8.53 9.56 -8.09
N SER A 101 8.91 10.81 -7.79
CA SER A 101 8.19 11.65 -6.82
C SER A 101 6.79 11.98 -7.32
N VAL A 102 5.80 11.92 -6.43
CA VAL A 102 4.44 12.37 -6.75
C VAL A 102 4.38 13.89 -6.71
N ILE A 103 4.16 14.50 -7.88
CA ILE A 103 3.96 15.95 -8.00
C ILE A 103 2.46 16.23 -8.11
N PRO A 104 1.85 16.92 -7.13
CA PRO A 104 0.42 17.16 -7.13
C PRO A 104 -0.05 17.87 -8.41
N GLY A 105 -1.07 17.31 -9.06
CA GLY A 105 -1.67 17.88 -10.28
C GLY A 105 -0.87 17.69 -11.58
N ARG A 106 0.27 16.97 -11.55
CA ARG A 106 1.07 16.69 -12.77
C ARG A 106 1.38 15.20 -12.99
N THR A 107 0.98 14.33 -12.07
CA THR A 107 1.21 12.88 -12.20
C THR A 107 0.03 12.17 -12.86
N HIS A 108 0.26 11.64 -14.06
CA HIS A 108 -0.61 10.66 -14.69
C HIS A 108 -0.29 9.27 -14.16
N LEU A 109 -0.75 8.98 -12.95
CA LEU A 109 -0.73 7.64 -12.42
C LEU A 109 -1.94 6.86 -12.94
N PRO A 110 -1.87 5.52 -13.04
CA PRO A 110 -3.05 4.69 -13.33
C PRO A 110 -4.14 4.80 -12.24
N VAL A 111 -3.80 5.42 -11.09
CA VAL A 111 -4.73 5.81 -10.02
C VAL A 111 -4.77 7.34 -9.97
N GLN A 112 -5.96 7.94 -10.04
CA GLN A 112 -6.10 9.40 -9.99
C GLN A 112 -5.86 9.90 -8.56
N ILE A 113 -4.77 10.65 -8.37
CA ILE A 113 -4.45 11.34 -7.12
C ILE A 113 -5.08 12.74 -7.20
N LYS A 114 -6.25 12.92 -6.58
CA LYS A 114 -6.95 14.19 -6.44
C LYS A 114 -6.28 15.04 -5.37
N ASN A 115 -5.61 16.12 -5.79
CA ASN A 115 -4.87 17.08 -4.99
C ASN A 115 -5.55 17.59 -3.67
N LYS A 116 -5.64 16.73 -2.66
CA LYS A 116 -6.18 16.99 -1.32
C LYS A 116 -5.03 16.83 -0.35
N LYS A 117 -4.38 17.96 -0.02
CA LYS A 117 -3.36 17.98 1.02
C LYS A 117 -4.04 17.90 2.38
N LYS A 118 -4.06 16.70 2.98
CA LYS A 118 -4.27 16.56 4.42
C LYS A 118 -2.91 16.73 5.10
N ALA A 119 -2.70 17.85 5.79
CA ALA A 119 -1.47 18.07 6.53
C ALA A 119 -1.39 17.08 7.70
N ILE A 120 -0.33 16.27 7.72
CA ILE A 120 -0.01 15.36 8.83
C ILE A 120 0.93 16.10 9.78
N ALA A 121 0.64 16.04 11.08
CA ALA A 121 1.50 16.65 12.10
C ALA A 121 2.90 16.00 12.09
N SER A 122 3.94 16.81 12.24
CA SER A 122 5.31 16.38 11.95
C SER A 122 5.90 15.33 12.91
N SER A 123 5.33 15.16 14.09
CA SER A 123 5.85 14.23 15.12
C SER A 123 5.48 12.77 14.88
N ASP A 124 4.41 12.48 14.11
CA ASP A 124 3.78 11.16 14.05
C ASP A 124 3.81 10.57 12.64
N LYS A 125 4.84 10.93 11.86
CA LYS A 125 4.96 10.53 10.46
C LYS A 125 5.37 9.07 10.33
N LEU A 126 4.59 8.32 9.57
CA LEU A 126 4.87 6.96 9.15
C LEU A 126 4.92 6.88 7.63
N PHE A 127 5.81 6.05 7.12
CA PHE A 127 5.85 5.71 5.71
C PHE A 127 5.25 4.32 5.49
N VAL A 128 4.35 4.24 4.53
CA VAL A 128 3.63 3.02 4.19
C VAL A 128 3.85 2.72 2.72
N LEU A 129 4.35 1.52 2.47
CA LEU A 129 4.45 0.93 1.15
C LEU A 129 3.12 0.25 0.81
N LEU A 130 2.42 0.78 -0.18
CA LEU A 130 1.26 0.17 -0.79
C LEU A 130 1.68 -0.49 -2.09
N GLU A 131 1.41 -1.78 -2.25
CA GLU A 131 1.62 -2.48 -3.50
C GLU A 131 0.30 -3.01 -4.05
N ALA A 132 0.12 -2.85 -5.35
CA ALA A 132 -1.09 -3.21 -6.05
C ALA A 132 -0.77 -3.86 -7.40
N ASP A 133 -1.65 -4.75 -7.84
CA ASP A 133 -1.48 -5.48 -9.09
C ASP A 133 -2.23 -4.77 -10.22
N TYR A 134 -1.51 -4.07 -11.10
CA TYR A 134 -2.13 -3.41 -12.24
C TYR A 134 -2.74 -4.40 -13.24
N ASN A 135 -2.33 -5.68 -13.22
CA ASN A 135 -2.89 -6.73 -14.09
C ASN A 135 -4.32 -7.10 -13.72
N THR A 136 -4.73 -6.81 -12.48
CA THR A 136 -6.12 -7.00 -12.02
C THR A 136 -7.05 -5.86 -12.43
N CYS A 137 -6.57 -4.88 -13.21
CA CYS A 137 -7.38 -3.79 -13.73
C CYS A 137 -8.56 -4.34 -14.53
N GLN A 138 -9.77 -4.02 -14.09
CA GLN A 138 -11.02 -4.43 -14.73
C GLN A 138 -11.84 -3.20 -15.03
N PHE A 139 -12.07 -2.96 -16.32
CA PHE A 139 -12.96 -1.90 -16.77
C PHE A 139 -14.39 -2.24 -16.32
N ARG A 140 -15.00 -1.37 -15.47
CA ARG A 140 -16.30 -1.57 -14.80
C ARG A 140 -16.32 -2.57 -13.64
N SER A 141 -15.33 -2.50 -12.75
CA SER A 141 -15.37 -3.23 -11.49
C SER A 141 -16.53 -2.76 -10.59
N SER A 142 -17.36 -3.68 -10.07
CA SER A 142 -18.40 -3.38 -9.07
C SER A 142 -17.88 -3.31 -7.63
N TYR A 143 -16.56 -3.49 -7.44
CA TYR A 143 -15.92 -3.45 -6.13
C TYR A 143 -15.87 -2.04 -5.55
N ARG A 144 -15.89 -1.96 -4.22
CA ARG A 144 -15.76 -0.70 -3.49
C ARG A 144 -14.33 -0.18 -3.66
N SER A 145 -14.18 0.94 -4.38
CA SER A 145 -12.90 1.60 -4.52
C SER A 145 -12.56 2.43 -3.27
N ILE A 146 -11.27 2.47 -2.92
CA ILE A 146 -10.72 3.39 -1.94
C ILE A 146 -9.84 4.43 -2.62
N GLU A 147 -9.97 5.68 -2.19
CA GLU A 147 -9.07 6.76 -2.56
C GLU A 147 -7.92 6.78 -1.53
N ILE A 148 -6.70 6.51 -1.97
CA ILE A 148 -5.51 6.40 -1.10
C ILE A 148 -5.27 7.71 -0.33
N GLU A 149 -5.64 8.84 -0.92
CA GLU A 149 -5.46 10.18 -0.38
C GLU A 149 -6.28 10.45 0.88
N ASN A 150 -7.36 9.69 1.10
CA ASN A 150 -8.12 9.77 2.34
C ASN A 150 -7.34 9.20 3.53
N TYR A 151 -6.29 8.41 3.27
CA TYR A 151 -5.45 7.73 4.26
C TYR A 151 -4.03 8.30 4.36
N GLY A 152 -3.64 9.27 3.53
CA GLY A 152 -2.30 9.85 3.61
C GLY A 152 -1.92 10.67 2.38
N VAL A 153 -0.67 11.13 2.33
CA VAL A 153 -0.11 11.91 1.24
C VAL A 153 0.83 11.03 0.42
N PRO A 154 0.51 10.72 -0.86
CA PRO A 154 1.41 9.97 -1.72
C PRO A 154 2.69 10.77 -1.98
N VAL A 155 3.85 10.18 -1.71
CA VAL A 155 5.16 10.84 -1.78
C VAL A 155 5.92 10.44 -3.03
N ALA A 156 5.93 9.14 -3.32
CA ALA A 156 6.66 8.57 -4.44
C ALA A 156 5.95 7.32 -4.94
N TRP A 157 6.26 6.91 -6.15
CA TRP A 157 5.76 5.68 -6.74
C TRP A 157 6.83 5.02 -7.59
N HIS A 158 6.65 3.74 -7.81
CA HIS A 158 7.51 2.93 -8.65
C HIS A 158 6.66 1.86 -9.33
N THR A 159 6.95 1.58 -10.59
CA THR A 159 6.30 0.51 -11.35
C THR A 159 7.36 -0.48 -11.80
N ALA A 160 7.23 -1.72 -11.36
CA ALA A 160 7.99 -2.82 -11.92
C ALA A 160 6.99 -3.92 -12.27
N VAL A 161 7.03 -5.05 -11.56
CA VAL A 161 6.03 -6.10 -11.76
C VAL A 161 4.72 -5.83 -11.04
N VAL A 162 4.79 -5.07 -9.94
CA VAL A 162 3.64 -4.52 -9.23
C VAL A 162 3.76 -3.00 -9.21
N MET A 163 2.63 -2.33 -9.06
CA MET A 163 2.60 -0.90 -8.79
C MET A 163 2.86 -0.68 -7.30
N SER A 164 3.86 0.12 -6.99
CA SER A 164 4.23 0.47 -5.61
C SER A 164 4.03 1.97 -5.39
N ILE A 165 3.38 2.34 -4.30
CA ILE A 165 3.13 3.72 -3.89
C ILE A 165 3.62 3.88 -2.45
N LEU A 166 4.46 4.89 -2.24
CA LEU A 166 4.93 5.32 -0.93
C LEU A 166 3.97 6.39 -0.41
N LEU A 167 3.33 6.10 0.72
CA LEU A 167 2.36 6.95 1.38
C LEU A 167 2.94 7.47 2.69
N GLU A 168 2.96 8.79 2.87
CA GLU A 168 3.18 9.42 4.18
C GLU A 168 1.84 9.46 4.92
N THR A 169 1.78 8.91 6.13
CA THR A 169 0.56 8.77 6.92
C THR A 169 0.85 8.87 8.42
N ASP A 170 -0.19 8.74 9.24
CA ASP A 170 -0.11 8.62 10.70
C ASP A 170 -0.65 7.23 11.13
N GLU A 171 -0.45 6.87 12.40
CA GLU A 171 -0.90 5.58 12.93
C GLU A 171 -2.42 5.36 12.79
N MET A 172 -3.19 6.44 12.90
CA MET A 172 -4.65 6.36 12.88
C MET A 172 -5.17 6.11 11.46
N ASN A 173 -4.66 6.84 10.49
CA ASN A 173 -5.00 6.66 9.09
C ASN A 173 -4.49 5.31 8.58
N LEU A 174 -3.32 4.84 9.01
CA LEU A 174 -2.84 3.48 8.70
C LEU A 174 -3.76 2.40 9.27
N ALA A 175 -4.15 2.49 10.55
CA ALA A 175 -5.08 1.52 11.12
C ALA A 175 -6.44 1.53 10.40
N SER A 176 -6.92 2.72 10.01
CA SER A 176 -8.14 2.88 9.21
C SER A 176 -8.02 2.23 7.83
N LEU A 177 -6.87 2.39 7.18
CA LEU A 177 -6.55 1.76 5.90
C LEU A 177 -6.52 0.23 6.01
N CYS A 178 -5.89 -0.31 7.07
CA CYS A 178 -5.87 -1.75 7.34
C CYS A 178 -7.29 -2.31 7.53
N VAL A 179 -8.15 -1.61 8.29
CA VAL A 179 -9.55 -2.02 8.48
C VAL A 179 -10.34 -1.93 7.17
N ALA A 180 -10.11 -0.89 6.35
CA ALA A 180 -10.72 -0.79 5.03
C ALA A 180 -10.32 -1.97 4.14
N PHE A 181 -9.03 -2.33 4.14
CA PHE A 181 -8.49 -3.46 3.39
C PHE A 181 -9.11 -4.80 3.78
N GLN A 182 -9.46 -5.00 5.05
CA GLN A 182 -10.18 -6.20 5.50
C GLN A 182 -11.56 -6.36 4.84
N ASN A 183 -12.19 -5.29 4.35
CA ASN A 183 -13.53 -5.29 3.75
C ASN A 183 -13.52 -5.45 2.21
N ASN A 184 -12.52 -6.12 1.63
CA ASN A 184 -12.44 -6.41 0.19
C ASN A 184 -12.56 -5.18 -0.73
N VAL A 185 -11.79 -4.14 -0.39
CA VAL A 185 -11.67 -2.92 -1.22
C VAL A 185 -10.59 -3.05 -2.30
N THR A 186 -10.78 -2.33 -3.39
CA THR A 186 -9.80 -2.18 -4.48
C THR A 186 -9.38 -0.72 -4.61
N LEU A 187 -8.33 -0.46 -5.39
CA LEU A 187 -8.09 0.88 -5.92
C LEU A 187 -9.06 1.18 -7.06
N GLU A 188 -8.94 2.37 -7.64
CA GLU A 188 -9.66 2.75 -8.86
C GLU A 188 -9.45 1.71 -9.97
N ASN A 189 -10.47 1.56 -10.84
CA ASN A 189 -10.47 0.59 -11.95
C ASN A 189 -10.32 -0.89 -11.53
N GLY A 190 -10.65 -1.22 -10.27
CA GLY A 190 -10.65 -2.60 -9.79
C GLY A 190 -9.25 -3.16 -9.46
N ILE A 191 -8.22 -2.32 -9.49
CA ILE A 191 -6.84 -2.73 -9.19
C ILE A 191 -6.77 -3.22 -7.73
N GLN A 192 -6.40 -4.49 -7.55
CA GLN A 192 -6.35 -5.13 -6.24
C GLN A 192 -5.07 -4.77 -5.50
N ILE A 193 -5.21 -4.41 -4.23
CA ILE A 193 -4.09 -4.17 -3.33
C ILE A 193 -3.57 -5.53 -2.88
N ILE A 194 -2.28 -5.75 -3.09
CA ILE A 194 -1.59 -6.97 -2.68
C ILE A 194 -1.06 -6.84 -1.26
N ARG A 195 -0.43 -5.69 -0.96
CA ARG A 195 0.30 -5.51 0.28
C ARG A 195 0.23 -4.07 0.77
N ILE A 196 0.07 -3.94 2.08
CA ILE A 196 0.19 -2.68 2.82
C ILE A 196 1.22 -2.93 3.90
N GLU A 197 2.28 -2.14 3.91
CA GLU A 197 3.37 -2.37 4.84
C GLU A 197 3.94 -1.08 5.40
N CYS A 198 4.09 -1.00 6.72
CA CYS A 198 4.81 0.12 7.32
C CYS A 198 6.33 -0.09 7.24
N LYS A 199 7.02 0.92 6.75
CA LYS A 199 8.46 0.91 6.50
C LYS A 199 9.13 2.06 7.23
N TYR A 200 10.40 1.86 7.57
CA TYR A 200 11.27 2.99 7.83
C TYR A 200 11.92 3.44 6.52
N PHE A 201 12.00 4.75 6.34
CA PHE A 201 12.61 5.38 5.20
C PHE A 201 13.98 5.90 5.61
N GLN A 202 15.05 5.30 5.07
CA GLN A 202 16.40 5.78 5.31
C GLN A 202 16.82 6.66 4.13
N LEU A 203 16.70 7.98 4.30
CA LEU A 203 17.24 8.96 3.37
C LEU A 203 18.77 8.90 3.37
N TRP A 204 19.34 8.19 2.41
CA TRP A 204 20.66 8.57 1.89
C TRP A 204 20.41 9.25 0.55
N PHE A 205 20.46 10.58 0.54
CA PHE A 205 20.58 11.48 -0.61
C PHE A 205 20.19 10.90 -1.98
N CYS A 206 18.95 11.09 -2.41
CA CYS A 206 18.57 11.03 -3.83
C CYS A 206 17.27 11.81 -4.08
N ILE A 207 17.31 13.14 -3.86
CA ILE A 207 16.27 14.06 -4.37
C ILE A 207 16.70 14.67 -5.73
N ILE A 208 17.77 14.17 -6.34
CA ILE A 208 18.27 14.73 -7.61
C ILE A 208 17.96 13.74 -8.74
N PHE A 209 17.33 14.27 -9.79
CA PHE A 209 16.95 13.66 -11.08
C PHE A 209 15.50 13.17 -11.22
N CYS A 210 14.57 14.12 -11.23
CA CYS A 210 13.40 14.01 -12.12
C CYS A 210 12.99 15.37 -12.72
N VAL A 211 13.97 16.25 -12.99
CA VAL A 211 13.77 17.50 -13.74
C VAL A 211 14.39 17.44 -15.15
N CYS A 212 15.22 16.44 -15.46
CA CYS A 212 16.01 16.46 -16.69
C CYS A 212 15.43 15.70 -17.90
N GLU A 213 14.41 14.85 -17.76
CA GLU A 213 13.98 13.97 -18.86
C GLU A 213 12.72 14.44 -19.62
N ILE A 214 12.13 15.58 -19.24
CA ILE A 214 10.98 16.16 -19.97
C ILE A 214 11.41 17.27 -20.96
N GLN A 215 12.66 17.76 -20.90
CA GLN A 215 13.14 18.74 -21.88
C GLN A 215 13.67 18.11 -23.18
N PHE A 216 14.06 16.83 -23.19
CA PHE A 216 14.62 16.19 -24.39
C PHE A 216 13.57 15.79 -25.44
N LEU A 217 12.28 15.68 -25.07
CA LEU A 217 11.21 15.41 -26.03
C LEU A 217 10.59 16.67 -26.66
N LYS A 218 11.03 17.87 -26.28
CA LYS A 218 10.58 19.14 -26.89
C LYS A 218 11.56 19.74 -27.90
N SER A 219 12.71 19.12 -28.14
CA SER A 219 13.67 19.55 -29.17
C SER A 219 13.74 18.63 -30.39
N ALA A 220 12.81 17.68 -30.53
CA ALA A 220 12.75 16.72 -31.63
C ALA A 220 11.38 16.72 -32.35
N LEU A 221 10.71 17.88 -32.36
CA LEU A 221 9.57 18.20 -33.23
C LEU A 221 9.84 19.51 -33.94
#